data_AF-A0A7S1PFP5-F1
#
_entry.id   AF-A0A7S1PFP5-F1
#
_cell.length_a   1.000
_cell.length_b   1.000
_cell.length_c   1.000
_cell.angle_alpha   90.00
_cell.angle_beta   90.00
_cell.angle_gamma   90.00
#
_symmetry.space_group_name_H-M   'P 1'
#
loop_
_entity.id
_entity.type
_entity.pdbx_description
1 polymer ?
#
loop_
_entity_poly.entity_id
_entity_poly.type
_entity_poly.pdbx_seq_one_letter_code
_entity_poly.pdbx_strand_id
1 'polypeptide(L)'
;SHKHQKTVLKSSHSEARLKSIDSTISTAESAEWDFLNSYGMDMMDTRMVSNQELREWAQNLLPSKPVETRRTAMDSFLNIYVGDLVTREPWKTVIDSFSLALSDADDYISRNALEVCQNMYSFAHAEAVI
;
A
#
# COMPACT_ATOMS: atom_id res chain seq x y z
N SER A 1 -10.97 -55.82 -35.01
CA SER A 1 -9.74 -55.40 -34.33
C SER A 1 -9.77 -53.88 -34.14
N HIS A 2 -9.40 -53.41 -32.95
CA HIS A 2 -9.60 -52.05 -32.42
C HIS A 2 -8.73 -50.95 -33.04
N LYS A 3 -9.21 -49.68 -32.96
CA LYS A 3 -8.53 -48.43 -32.47
C LYS A 3 -9.24 -47.20 -33.09
N HIS A 4 -10.16 -46.52 -32.42
CA HIS A 4 -9.93 -45.36 -31.54
C HIS A 4 -8.69 -44.53 -31.86
N GLN A 5 -8.88 -43.32 -32.40
CA GLN A 5 -8.05 -42.16 -32.05
C GLN A 5 -8.91 -40.87 -32.09
N LYS A 6 -9.15 -40.35 -30.89
CA LYS A 6 -9.80 -39.06 -30.59
C LYS A 6 -8.78 -37.93 -30.74
N THR A 7 -9.22 -36.87 -31.42
CA THR A 7 -8.98 -35.45 -31.15
C THR A 7 -7.87 -35.07 -30.16
N VAL A 8 -6.86 -34.33 -30.64
CA VAL A 8 -6.17 -33.28 -29.87
C VAL A 8 -5.91 -32.08 -30.80
N LEU A 9 -6.83 -31.14 -30.81
CA LEU A 9 -6.64 -29.77 -31.28
C LEU A 9 -7.06 -28.89 -30.11
N LYS A 10 -6.09 -28.29 -29.40
CA LYS A 10 -6.21 -27.09 -28.55
C LYS A 10 -4.97 -26.99 -27.65
N SER A 11 -3.95 -26.26 -28.08
CA SER A 11 -2.95 -25.74 -27.12
C SER A 11 -2.26 -24.43 -27.52
N SER A 12 -2.52 -23.82 -28.69
CA SER A 12 -1.75 -22.62 -29.10
C SER A 12 -2.35 -21.27 -28.69
N HIS A 13 -3.60 -21.23 -28.22
CA HIS A 13 -4.30 -19.95 -27.94
C HIS A 13 -4.20 -19.50 -26.47
N SER A 14 -3.97 -20.45 -25.55
CA SER A 14 -3.81 -20.16 -24.11
C SER A 14 -2.42 -19.60 -23.80
N GLU A 15 -1.37 -20.07 -24.48
CA GLU A 15 0.01 -19.60 -24.26
C GLU A 15 0.24 -18.18 -24.80
N ALA A 16 -0.42 -17.81 -25.90
CA ALA A 16 -0.34 -16.45 -26.45
C ALA A 16 -1.02 -15.42 -25.54
N ARG A 17 -2.12 -15.80 -24.86
CA ARG A 17 -2.81 -14.92 -23.90
C ARG A 17 -1.98 -14.68 -22.64
N LEU A 18 -1.28 -15.70 -22.12
CA LEU A 18 -0.44 -15.55 -20.92
C LEU A 18 0.73 -14.60 -21.18
N LYS A 19 1.41 -14.72 -22.32
CA LYS A 19 2.49 -13.79 -22.70
C LYS A 19 2.01 -12.35 -22.90
N SER A 20 0.79 -12.17 -23.41
CA SER A 20 0.18 -10.85 -23.58
C SER A 20 -0.19 -10.21 -22.24
N ILE A 21 -0.64 -11.02 -21.27
CA ILE A 21 -0.96 -10.54 -19.92
C ILE A 21 0.33 -10.17 -19.18
N ASP A 22 1.38 -11.00 -19.25
CA ASP A 22 2.69 -10.68 -18.65
C ASP A 22 3.29 -9.40 -19.23
N SER A 23 3.17 -9.18 -20.54
CA SER A 23 3.59 -7.94 -21.18
C SER A 23 2.76 -6.73 -20.73
N THR A 24 1.44 -6.91 -20.50
CA THR A 24 0.56 -5.81 -20.08
C THR A 24 0.80 -5.44 -18.61
N ILE A 25 1.03 -6.42 -17.74
CA ILE A 25 1.40 -6.23 -16.33
C ILE A 25 2.76 -5.56 -16.22
N SER A 26 3.76 -6.00 -16.99
CA SER A 26 5.09 -5.36 -17.02
C SER A 26 5.05 -3.90 -17.50
N THR A 27 4.10 -3.56 -18.37
CA THR A 27 3.90 -2.18 -18.86
C THR A 27 3.13 -1.32 -17.83
N ALA A 28 2.19 -1.91 -17.10
CA ALA A 28 1.44 -1.23 -16.03
C ALA A 28 2.33 -0.93 -14.82
N GLU A 29 3.18 -1.88 -14.40
CA GLU A 29 4.18 -1.64 -13.35
C GLU A 29 5.13 -0.51 -13.77
N SER A 30 5.64 -0.52 -15.01
CA SER A 30 6.52 0.54 -15.51
C SER A 30 5.83 1.93 -15.54
N ALA A 31 4.53 2.00 -15.82
CA ALA A 31 3.79 3.25 -15.84
C ALA A 31 3.54 3.83 -14.42
N GLU A 32 3.37 2.98 -13.41
CA GLU A 32 3.30 3.40 -12.01
C GLU A 32 4.66 3.93 -11.52
N TRP A 33 5.76 3.29 -11.93
CA TRP A 33 7.13 3.75 -11.65
C TRP A 33 7.44 5.11 -12.29
N ASP A 34 6.97 5.35 -13.52
CA ASP A 34 7.14 6.64 -14.20
C ASP A 34 6.28 7.76 -13.61
N PHE A 35 5.07 7.43 -13.12
CA PHE A 35 4.20 8.40 -12.43
C PHE A 35 4.85 8.90 -11.13
N LEU A 36 5.43 8.00 -10.33
CA LEU A 36 6.14 8.33 -9.10
C LEU A 36 7.40 9.20 -9.34
N ASN A 37 8.12 8.95 -10.44
CA ASN A 37 9.27 9.77 -10.84
C ASN A 37 8.89 11.20 -11.26
N SER A 38 7.67 11.42 -11.79
CA SER A 38 7.24 12.75 -12.26
C SER A 38 7.00 13.76 -11.12
N TYR A 39 6.80 13.30 -9.88
CA TYR A 39 6.61 14.15 -8.71
C TYR A 39 7.91 14.52 -7.97
N GLY A 40 9.07 14.14 -8.50
CA GLY A 40 10.36 14.51 -7.90
C GLY A 40 10.61 13.88 -6.52
N MET A 41 9.95 12.76 -6.21
CA MET A 41 10.28 11.94 -5.06
C MET A 41 11.51 11.12 -5.40
N ASP A 42 12.68 11.62 -4.99
CA ASP A 42 13.95 10.88 -5.04
C ASP A 42 13.70 9.49 -4.44
N MET A 43 14.05 8.43 -5.18
CA MET A 43 13.85 7.04 -4.77
C MET A 43 14.69 6.71 -3.53
N MET A 44 14.27 7.17 -2.37
CA MET A 44 14.75 6.75 -1.07
C MET A 44 14.33 5.30 -0.89
N ASP A 45 15.21 4.36 -1.28
CA ASP A 45 15.20 2.93 -0.97
C ASP A 45 13.89 2.46 -0.32
N THR A 46 12.81 2.40 -1.11
CA THR A 46 11.47 2.13 -0.61
C THR A 46 11.36 0.64 -0.35
N ARG A 47 11.99 0.18 0.73
CA ARG A 47 11.69 -1.11 1.33
C ARG A 47 10.17 -1.17 1.45
N MET A 48 9.55 -2.08 0.70
CA MET A 48 8.12 -2.33 0.83
C MET A 48 7.82 -2.73 2.28
N VAL A 49 7.15 -1.85 3.00
CA VAL A 49 6.77 -2.06 4.40
C VAL A 49 5.81 -3.23 4.46
N SER A 50 6.04 -4.23 5.29
CA SER A 50 5.15 -5.38 5.40
C SER A 50 3.85 -5.03 6.15
N ASN A 51 2.79 -5.82 5.94
CA ASN A 51 1.57 -5.68 6.75
C ASN A 51 1.83 -5.87 8.25
N GLN A 52 2.85 -6.66 8.61
CA GLN A 52 3.26 -6.85 9.99
C GLN A 52 3.87 -5.57 10.56
N GLU A 53 4.77 -4.91 9.83
CA GLU A 53 5.34 -3.62 10.24
C GLU A 53 4.27 -2.54 10.42
N LEU A 54 3.29 -2.46 9.51
CA LEU A 54 2.17 -1.52 9.65
C LEU A 54 1.35 -1.76 10.93
N ARG A 55 1.10 -3.03 11.28
CA ARG A 55 0.42 -3.40 12.52
C ARG A 55 1.24 -3.04 13.75
N GLU A 56 2.55 -3.26 13.71
CA GLU A 56 3.45 -2.92 14.80
C GLU A 56 3.50 -1.42 15.04
N TRP A 57 3.59 -0.61 13.98
CA TRP A 57 3.55 0.85 14.11
C TRP A 57 2.21 1.33 14.68
N ALA A 58 1.09 0.79 14.19
CA ALA A 58 -0.24 1.09 14.73
C ALA A 58 -0.34 0.76 16.24
N GLN A 59 0.14 -0.42 16.65
CA GLN A 59 0.20 -0.79 18.07
C GLN A 59 1.12 0.11 18.88
N ASN A 60 2.23 0.55 18.30
CA ASN A 60 3.18 1.45 18.94
C ASN A 60 2.68 2.89 19.05
N LEU A 61 1.62 3.25 18.31
CA LEU A 61 0.96 4.55 18.40
C LEU A 61 -0.12 4.62 19.49
N LEU A 62 -0.45 3.50 20.15
CA LEU A 62 -1.48 3.49 21.19
C LEU A 62 -1.08 4.33 22.42
N PRO A 63 -2.01 5.04 23.09
CA PRO A 63 -1.72 5.91 24.23
C PRO A 63 -1.03 5.23 25.42
N SER A 64 -1.15 3.90 25.54
CA SER A 64 -0.48 3.09 26.57
C SER A 64 1.03 2.96 26.36
N LYS A 65 1.55 3.31 25.18
CA LYS A 65 2.98 3.24 24.85
C LYS A 65 3.72 4.49 25.32
N PRO A 66 5.03 4.42 25.61
CA PRO A 66 5.84 5.60 25.89
C PRO A 66 5.79 6.63 24.76
N VAL A 67 5.84 7.92 25.08
CA VAL A 67 5.73 9.01 24.09
C VAL A 67 6.76 8.88 22.97
N GLU A 68 8.00 8.54 23.29
CA GLU A 68 9.07 8.36 22.29
C GLU A 68 8.77 7.20 21.34
N THR A 69 8.18 6.10 21.83
CA THR A 69 7.74 4.98 20.98
C THR A 69 6.64 5.40 20.01
N ARG A 70 5.69 6.21 20.49
CA ARG A 70 4.61 6.73 19.64
C ARG A 70 5.13 7.71 18.59
N ARG A 71 6.08 8.59 18.95
CA ARG A 71 6.76 9.49 18.02
C ARG A 71 7.50 8.72 16.93
N THR A 72 8.30 7.71 17.29
CA THR A 72 8.97 6.84 16.31
C THR A 72 7.96 6.15 15.38
N ALA A 73 6.83 5.67 15.90
CA ALA A 73 5.78 5.08 15.07
C ALA A 73 5.17 6.12 14.10
N MET A 74 4.95 7.35 14.56
CA MET A 74 4.47 8.45 13.72
C MET A 74 5.47 8.80 12.61
N ASP A 75 6.77 8.87 12.93
CA ASP A 75 7.82 9.11 11.94
C ASP A 75 7.83 8.04 10.86
N SER A 76 7.63 6.77 11.25
CA SER A 76 7.50 5.68 10.28
C SER A 76 6.30 5.87 9.35
N PHE A 77 5.15 6.32 9.87
CA PHE A 77 3.96 6.58 9.05
C PHE A 77 4.10 7.79 8.11
N LEU A 78 4.86 8.80 8.49
CA LEU A 78 5.14 9.96 7.64
C LEU A 78 6.07 9.63 6.47
N ASN A 79 6.92 8.62 6.62
CA ASN A 79 7.92 8.24 5.63
C ASN A 79 7.46 7.15 4.65
N ILE A 80 6.17 6.79 4.64
CA ILE A 80 5.64 5.81 3.70
C ILE A 80 4.69 6.44 2.69
N TYR A 81 4.58 5.79 1.54
CA TYR A 81 3.60 6.18 0.54
C TYR A 81 2.17 5.97 1.05
N VAL A 82 1.34 6.99 0.96
CA VAL A 82 -0.03 6.95 1.48
C VAL A 82 -0.90 5.89 0.80
N GLY A 83 -0.62 5.58 -0.48
CA GLY A 83 -1.30 4.51 -1.20
C GLY A 83 -1.12 3.14 -0.53
N ASP A 84 0.04 2.89 0.10
CA ASP A 84 0.29 1.66 0.85
C ASP A 84 -0.55 1.57 2.12
N LEU A 85 -0.95 2.70 2.72
CA LEU A 85 -1.79 2.69 3.91
C LEU A 85 -3.24 2.33 3.60
N VAL A 86 -3.76 2.84 2.49
CA VAL A 86 -5.18 2.74 2.13
C VAL A 86 -5.53 1.49 1.32
N THR A 87 -4.56 0.92 0.60
CA THR A 87 -4.79 -0.27 -0.25
C THR A 87 -4.54 -1.59 0.48
N ARG A 88 -3.95 -1.56 1.68
CA ARG A 88 -3.48 -2.77 2.39
C ARG A 88 -4.43 -3.22 3.49
N GLU A 89 -4.38 -4.51 3.80
CA GLU A 89 -5.27 -5.18 4.74
C GLU A 89 -5.31 -4.60 6.18
N PRO A 90 -4.23 -4.08 6.79
CA PRO A 90 -4.31 -3.52 8.14
C PRO A 90 -4.89 -2.10 8.22
N TRP A 91 -5.42 -1.53 7.11
CA TRP A 91 -5.89 -0.13 7.07
C TRP A 91 -6.82 0.24 8.23
N LYS A 92 -7.73 -0.66 8.61
CA LYS A 92 -8.68 -0.42 9.71
C LYS A 92 -7.97 -0.25 11.06
N THR A 93 -7.03 -1.14 11.38
CA THR A 93 -6.22 -1.03 12.60
C THR A 93 -5.40 0.25 12.62
N VAL A 94 -4.87 0.65 11.46
CA VAL A 94 -4.10 1.88 11.30
C VAL A 94 -4.98 3.12 11.56
N ILE A 95 -6.17 3.19 10.95
CA ILE A 95 -7.10 4.31 11.17
C ILE A 95 -7.62 4.38 12.61
N ASP A 96 -7.92 3.25 13.23
CA ASP A 96 -8.36 3.23 14.63
C ASP A 96 -7.25 3.81 15.54
N SER A 97 -5.98 3.50 15.23
CA SER A 97 -4.83 4.02 15.96
C SER A 97 -4.63 5.52 15.72
N PHE A 98 -4.81 6.00 14.47
CA PHE A 98 -4.78 7.44 14.18
C PHE A 98 -5.93 8.20 14.83
N SER A 99 -7.13 7.60 14.92
CA SER A 99 -8.28 8.22 15.59
C SER A 99 -7.98 8.51 17.06
N LEU A 100 -7.21 7.63 17.72
CA LEU A 100 -6.69 7.88 19.07
C LEU A 100 -5.58 8.94 19.06
N ALA A 101 -4.64 8.86 18.11
CA ALA A 101 -3.51 9.79 18.00
C ALA A 101 -3.94 11.24 17.74
N LEU A 102 -5.07 11.48 17.06
CA LEU A 102 -5.64 12.82 16.85
C LEU A 102 -5.98 13.54 18.17
N SER A 103 -6.22 12.78 19.25
CA SER A 103 -6.47 13.30 20.59
C SER A 103 -5.30 13.05 21.55
N ASP A 104 -4.10 12.76 21.03
CA ASP A 104 -2.90 12.58 21.85
C ASP A 104 -2.55 13.88 22.58
N ALA A 105 -2.07 13.75 23.83
CA ALA A 105 -1.62 14.89 24.63
C ALA A 105 -0.30 15.49 24.11
N ASP A 106 0.42 14.76 23.27
CA ASP A 106 1.60 15.23 22.57
C ASP A 106 1.23 15.92 21.25
N ASP A 107 1.53 17.21 21.16
CA ASP A 107 1.20 18.06 19.99
C ASP A 107 1.83 17.57 18.68
N TYR A 108 3.00 16.93 18.74
CA TYR A 108 3.66 16.40 17.53
C TYR A 108 2.85 15.24 16.96
N ILE A 109 2.45 14.32 17.82
CA ILE A 109 1.67 13.13 17.42
C ILE A 109 0.32 13.54 16.86
N SER A 110 -0.42 14.42 17.56
CA SER A 110 -1.78 14.81 17.13
C SER A 110 -1.79 15.57 15.81
N ARG A 111 -0.85 16.49 15.60
CA ARG A 111 -0.72 17.23 14.33
C ARG A 111 -0.36 16.34 13.16
N ASN A 112 0.62 15.44 13.34
CA ASN A 112 1.06 14.57 12.26
C ASN A 112 0.04 13.47 11.96
N ALA A 113 -0.71 13.01 12.97
CA ALA A 113 -1.87 12.14 12.74
C ALA A 113 -2.90 12.81 11.82
N LEU A 114 -3.18 14.11 12.01
CA LEU A 114 -4.09 14.86 11.15
C LEU A 114 -3.58 14.94 9.71
N GLU A 115 -2.28 15.21 9.52
CA GLU A 115 -1.66 15.24 8.20
C GLU A 115 -1.78 13.90 7.47
N VAL A 116 -1.43 12.79 8.12
CA VAL A 116 -1.56 11.46 7.54
C VAL A 116 -3.01 11.14 7.18
N CYS A 117 -3.96 11.44 8.08
CA CYS A 117 -5.39 11.25 7.79
C CYS A 117 -5.88 12.08 6.60
N GLN A 118 -5.45 13.34 6.48
CA GLN A 118 -5.79 14.19 5.33
C GLN A 118 -5.25 13.63 4.02
N ASN A 119 -4.01 13.13 4.03
CA ASN A 119 -3.39 12.50 2.87
C ASN A 119 -4.15 11.22 2.48
N MET A 120 -4.50 10.37 3.46
CA MET A 120 -5.26 9.13 3.22
C MET A 120 -6.63 9.43 2.62
N TYR A 121 -7.35 10.43 3.16
CA TYR A 121 -8.64 10.84 2.65
C TYR A 121 -8.54 11.38 1.23
N SER A 122 -7.57 12.25 0.96
CA SER A 122 -7.34 12.84 -0.36
C SER A 122 -7.03 11.77 -1.41
N PHE A 123 -6.19 10.80 -1.06
CA PHE A 123 -5.88 9.66 -1.92
C PHE A 123 -7.11 8.80 -2.21
N ALA A 124 -7.85 8.39 -1.17
CA ALA A 124 -9.05 7.57 -1.33
C ALA A 124 -10.14 8.26 -2.18
N HIS A 125 -10.23 9.59 -2.11
CA HIS A 125 -11.14 10.37 -2.95
C HIS A 125 -10.68 10.45 -4.40
N ALA A 126 -9.38 10.59 -4.65
CA ALA A 126 -8.83 10.61 -6.00
C ALA A 126 -9.10 9.29 -6.75
N GLU A 127 -8.87 8.15 -6.08
CA GLU A 127 -9.10 6.82 -6.64
C GLU A 127 -10.58 6.50 -6.89
N ALA A 128 -11.50 7.02 -6.05
CA ALA A 128 -12.93 6.77 -6.21
C ALA A 128 -13.60 7.56 -7.35
N VAL A 129 -12.89 8.52 -7.95
CA VAL A 129 -13.39 9.41 -9.01
C VAL A 129 -12.97 8.93 -10.42
N ILE A 130 -12.10 7.90 -10.52
CA ILE A 130 -11.64 7.27 -11.77
C ILE A 130 -12.53 6.07 -12.11
#